data_AF-A0A813T5Q1-F1
#
_entry.id   AF-A0A813T5Q1-F1
#
_cell.length_a   1.000
_cell.length_b   1.000
_cell.length_c   1.000
_cell.angle_alpha   90.00
_cell.angle_beta   90.00
_cell.angle_gamma   90.00
#
_symmetry.space_group_name_H-M   'P 1'
#
loop_
_entity.id
_entity.type
_entity.pdbx_description
1 polymer ?
#
loop_
_entity_poly.entity_id
_entity_poly.type
_entity_poly.pdbx_seq_one_letter_code
_entity_poly.pdbx_strand_id
1 'polypeptide(L)'
;MEASPLGHRFNKGRLYNTAINYLEKQSLNITCLVLHDADLIPEDDGNFYTCETKYPKHTTSRVRELNNKRGYIRYYEFLIGGVLLLTFDMYKTLNGFSNLYWGWGGEDDDLALRLIQQRMCIVRPIYELAIYTGLPHPRGPRNNARFGLLTWSTLRLHTDGYAQIESLTRIIDIHQTLTVTYLKLDVNPDKTLNKQSSMGNISSLLNTINVNMTSTIKTIIRTKTIKES
;
A
#
# COMPACT_ATOMS: atom_id res chain seq x y z
N MET A 1 9.58 5.59 -9.62
CA MET A 1 10.75 5.86 -8.75
C MET A 1 10.29 6.17 -7.31
N GLU A 2 10.51 5.23 -6.40
CA GLU A 2 10.18 5.34 -4.97
C GLU A 2 11.32 5.94 -4.14
N ALA A 3 11.78 7.14 -4.51
CA ALA A 3 12.87 7.81 -3.81
C ALA A 3 12.61 9.31 -3.68
N SER A 4 12.96 9.89 -2.52
CA SER A 4 13.01 11.34 -2.38
C SER A 4 14.36 11.86 -2.87
N PRO A 5 14.39 12.91 -3.70
CA PRO A 5 15.64 13.56 -4.08
C PRO A 5 16.34 14.29 -2.92
N LEU A 6 15.65 14.48 -1.78
CA LEU A 6 16.14 15.24 -0.62
C LEU A 6 16.71 14.35 0.51
N GLY A 7 16.92 13.06 0.26
CA GLY A 7 17.39 12.12 1.28
C GLY A 7 16.36 11.75 2.36
N HIS A 8 15.13 12.27 2.25
CA HIS A 8 14.00 11.87 3.08
C HIS A 8 13.42 10.53 2.62
N ARG A 9 12.71 9.84 3.52
CA ARG A 9 12.03 8.58 3.15
C ARG A 9 10.78 8.89 2.32
N PHE A 10 10.65 8.22 1.18
CA PHE A 10 9.46 8.25 0.33
C PHE A 10 8.32 7.44 0.96
N ASN A 11 7.05 7.80 0.72
CA ASN A 11 5.89 7.06 1.21
C ASN A 11 4.83 6.95 0.10
N LYS A 12 4.89 5.85 -0.66
CA LYS A 12 4.01 5.54 -1.80
C LYS A 12 2.53 5.53 -1.38
N GLY A 13 2.23 4.90 -0.25
CA GLY A 13 0.87 4.76 0.25
C GLY A 13 0.20 6.10 0.52
N ARG A 14 0.90 7.03 1.21
CA ARG A 14 0.38 8.39 1.43
C ARG A 14 0.15 9.15 0.13
N LEU A 15 1.03 9.00 -0.86
CA LEU A 15 0.85 9.67 -2.16
C LEU A 15 -0.39 9.16 -2.88
N TYR A 16 -0.57 7.84 -3.00
CA TYR A 16 -1.76 7.27 -3.65
C TYR A 16 -3.04 7.60 -2.90
N ASN A 17 -3.08 7.40 -1.57
CA ASN A 17 -4.25 7.74 -0.76
C ASN A 17 -4.63 9.23 -0.95
N THR A 18 -3.65 10.14 -0.98
CA THR A 18 -3.91 11.58 -1.11
C THR A 18 -4.43 11.93 -2.49
N ALA A 19 -3.82 11.37 -3.55
CA ALA A 19 -4.26 11.59 -4.92
C ALA A 19 -5.70 11.09 -5.13
N ILE A 20 -6.03 9.92 -4.59
CA ILE A 20 -7.37 9.34 -4.69
C ILE A 20 -8.39 10.16 -3.90
N ASN A 21 -8.02 10.68 -2.73
CA ASN A 21 -8.89 11.59 -1.96
C ASN A 21 -9.13 12.91 -2.69
N TYR A 22 -8.10 13.46 -3.34
CA TYR A 22 -8.25 14.62 -4.20
C TYR A 22 -9.22 14.36 -5.35
N LEU A 23 -9.07 13.23 -6.05
CA LEU A 23 -9.93 12.83 -7.17
C LEU A 23 -11.38 12.63 -6.75
N GLU A 24 -11.64 12.00 -5.59
CA GLU A 24 -12.99 11.84 -5.05
C GLU A 24 -13.69 13.19 -4.87
N LYS A 25 -12.97 14.19 -4.37
CA LYS A 25 -13.49 15.55 -4.14
C LYS A 25 -13.76 16.33 -5.42
N GLN A 26 -13.18 15.92 -6.55
CA GLN A 26 -13.41 16.59 -7.84
C GLN A 26 -14.77 16.23 -8.46
N SER A 27 -15.56 15.34 -7.86
CA SER A 27 -16.86 14.89 -8.40
C SER A 27 -16.76 14.35 -9.83
N LEU A 28 -15.60 13.80 -10.19
CA LEU A 28 -15.37 13.15 -11.47
C LEU A 28 -15.97 11.74 -11.45
N ASN A 29 -16.59 11.31 -12.54
CA ASN A 29 -17.12 9.95 -12.68
C ASN A 29 -15.97 8.95 -12.96
N ILE A 30 -15.08 8.78 -11.99
CA ILE A 30 -13.90 7.90 -12.08
C ILE A 30 -14.32 6.50 -11.66
N THR A 31 -14.32 5.58 -12.62
CA THR A 31 -14.70 4.17 -12.40
C THR A 31 -13.50 3.25 -12.22
N CYS A 32 -12.31 3.68 -12.64
CA CYS A 32 -11.10 2.88 -12.63
C CYS A 32 -9.91 3.69 -12.11
N LEU A 33 -9.20 3.14 -11.13
CA LEU A 33 -7.94 3.66 -10.62
C LEU A 33 -6.81 2.82 -11.22
N VAL A 34 -5.85 3.48 -11.85
CA VAL A 34 -4.61 2.86 -12.33
C VAL A 34 -3.46 3.37 -11.46
N LEU A 35 -2.97 2.52 -10.58
CA LEU A 35 -1.85 2.82 -9.69
C LEU A 35 -0.58 2.35 -10.38
N HIS A 36 0.23 3.31 -10.84
CA HIS A 36 1.31 3.05 -11.78
C HIS A 36 2.63 3.62 -11.29
N ASP A 37 3.67 2.80 -11.26
CA ASP A 37 5.03 3.26 -11.03
C ASP A 37 5.56 4.01 -12.27
N ALA A 38 6.02 5.26 -12.09
CA ALA A 38 6.36 6.17 -13.19
C ALA A 38 7.59 5.74 -14.03
N ASP A 39 8.33 4.74 -13.58
CA ASP A 39 9.51 4.16 -14.24
C ASP A 39 9.22 2.84 -14.95
N LEU A 40 7.97 2.42 -15.03
CA LEU A 40 7.56 1.25 -15.81
C LEU A 40 6.91 1.69 -17.13
N ILE A 41 7.26 1.03 -18.22
CA ILE A 41 6.67 1.25 -19.54
C ILE A 41 6.20 -0.12 -20.07
N PRO A 42 4.91 -0.30 -20.43
CA PRO A 42 4.45 -1.56 -21.01
C PRO A 42 5.15 -1.81 -22.35
N GLU A 43 5.58 -3.05 -22.60
CA GLU A 43 6.23 -3.43 -23.87
C GLU A 43 5.21 -3.77 -24.97
N ASP A 44 3.95 -4.01 -24.62
CA ASP A 44 2.87 -4.45 -25.51
C ASP A 44 1.60 -3.63 -25.24
N ASP A 45 0.97 -3.12 -26.31
CA ASP A 45 -0.24 -2.30 -26.25
C ASP A 45 -1.54 -3.13 -26.08
N GLY A 46 -1.46 -4.45 -26.22
CA GLY A 46 -2.50 -5.41 -25.83
C GLY A 46 -2.68 -5.55 -24.32
N ASN A 47 -1.78 -4.97 -23.51
CA ASN A 47 -1.94 -4.90 -22.06
C ASN A 47 -2.91 -3.78 -21.66
N PHE A 48 -4.21 -4.01 -21.80
CA PHE A 48 -5.21 -2.95 -21.61
C PHE A 48 -5.30 -2.39 -20.18
N TYR A 49 -5.35 -1.07 -20.08
CA TYR A 49 -5.46 -0.32 -18.82
C TYR A 49 -6.93 -0.10 -18.44
N THR A 50 -7.66 -1.19 -18.36
CA THR A 50 -9.07 -1.23 -17.97
C THR A 50 -9.22 -2.05 -16.69
N CYS A 51 -10.07 -1.56 -15.78
CA CYS A 51 -10.40 -2.27 -14.57
C CYS A 51 -11.37 -3.41 -14.86
N GLU A 52 -11.20 -4.53 -14.16
CA GLU A 52 -12.23 -5.54 -14.04
C GLU A 52 -13.27 -5.11 -12.99
N THR A 53 -14.52 -5.54 -13.15
CA THR A 53 -15.60 -5.11 -12.25
C THR A 53 -15.57 -5.81 -10.89
N LYS A 54 -15.04 -7.04 -10.83
CA LYS A 54 -15.13 -7.90 -9.64
C LYS A 54 -13.83 -8.01 -8.84
N TYR A 55 -12.68 -7.89 -9.49
CA TYR A 55 -11.38 -8.17 -8.91
C TYR A 55 -10.34 -7.15 -9.36
N PRO A 56 -9.34 -6.80 -8.54
CA PRO A 56 -8.22 -6.00 -9.01
C PRO A 56 -7.46 -6.72 -10.13
N LYS A 57 -6.93 -5.95 -11.07
CA LYS A 57 -6.10 -6.43 -12.17
C LYS A 57 -4.67 -5.96 -11.98
N HIS A 58 -3.73 -6.89 -11.89
CA HIS A 58 -2.30 -6.59 -11.81
C HIS A 58 -1.67 -6.85 -13.18
N THR A 59 -1.18 -5.80 -13.83
CA THR A 59 -0.70 -5.90 -15.22
C THR A 59 0.81 -6.10 -15.32
N THR A 60 1.58 -5.90 -14.25
CA THR A 60 3.03 -6.04 -14.24
C THR A 60 3.49 -7.45 -13.83
N SER A 61 3.32 -8.43 -14.71
CA SER A 61 3.77 -9.80 -14.42
C SER A 61 5.30 -9.95 -14.49
N ARG A 62 5.97 -9.21 -15.37
CA ARG A 62 7.42 -9.21 -15.53
C ARG A 62 7.95 -7.82 -15.77
N VAL A 63 9.10 -7.52 -15.17
CA VAL A 63 9.83 -6.27 -15.41
C VAL A 63 11.22 -6.61 -15.93
N ARG A 64 11.58 -6.04 -17.08
CA ARG A 64 12.90 -6.04 -17.69
C ARG A 64 13.58 -4.72 -17.37
N GLU A 65 14.58 -4.70 -16.50
CA GLU A 65 15.36 -3.49 -16.25
C GLU A 65 16.30 -3.23 -17.44
N LEU A 66 16.25 -2.03 -18.03
CA LEU A 66 16.97 -1.65 -19.27
C LEU A 66 18.49 -1.95 -19.26
N ASN A 67 19.10 -2.03 -18.09
CA ASN A 67 20.54 -2.26 -17.93
C ASN A 67 20.89 -3.55 -17.18
N ASN A 68 19.89 -4.38 -16.86
CA ASN A 68 20.12 -5.59 -16.06
C ASN A 68 20.26 -6.82 -16.96
N LYS A 69 21.49 -7.34 -17.03
CA LYS A 69 21.80 -8.58 -17.75
C LYS A 69 21.26 -9.85 -17.07
N ARG A 70 20.69 -9.75 -15.87
CA ARG A 70 20.24 -10.90 -15.06
C ARG A 70 18.79 -11.36 -15.33
N GLY A 71 18.10 -10.78 -16.31
CA GLY A 71 16.73 -11.16 -16.68
C GLY A 71 15.65 -10.40 -15.92
N TYR A 72 14.45 -10.98 -15.83
CA TYR A 72 13.27 -10.35 -15.24
C TYR A 72 13.31 -10.27 -13.70
N ILE A 73 12.64 -9.28 -13.10
CA ILE A 73 12.41 -9.21 -11.65
C ILE A 73 11.69 -10.49 -11.16
N ARG A 74 12.07 -10.97 -9.96
CA ARG A 74 11.51 -12.18 -9.34
C ARG A 74 10.01 -12.02 -9.09
N TYR A 75 9.22 -12.83 -9.78
CA TYR A 75 7.79 -12.97 -9.54
C TYR A 75 7.52 -13.83 -8.28
N TYR A 76 6.50 -13.45 -7.52
CA TYR A 76 5.85 -14.31 -6.53
C TYR A 76 4.34 -14.06 -6.57
N GLU A 77 3.55 -15.02 -6.08
CA GLU A 77 2.10 -15.06 -6.27
C GLU A 77 1.35 -13.81 -5.78
N PHE A 78 1.81 -13.23 -4.67
CA PHE A 78 1.20 -12.05 -4.04
C PHE A 78 1.81 -10.72 -4.50
N LEU A 79 2.71 -10.73 -5.49
CA LEU A 79 3.27 -9.51 -6.05
C LEU A 79 2.16 -8.72 -6.76
N ILE A 80 1.96 -7.48 -6.30
CA ILE A 80 1.04 -6.49 -6.88
C ILE A 80 1.67 -5.11 -7.13
N GLY A 81 2.99 -5.00 -6.95
CA GLY A 81 3.75 -3.78 -7.20
C GLY A 81 3.96 -3.52 -8.70
N GLY A 82 4.32 -2.28 -9.04
CA GLY A 82 4.41 -1.84 -10.43
C GLY A 82 3.11 -1.21 -10.91
N VAL A 83 2.19 -2.00 -11.46
CA VAL A 83 0.93 -1.50 -12.01
C VAL A 83 -0.26 -2.34 -11.54
N LEU A 84 -1.14 -1.70 -10.77
CA LEU A 84 -2.36 -2.27 -10.21
C LEU A 84 -3.58 -1.44 -10.60
N LEU A 85 -4.60 -2.10 -11.12
CA LEU A 85 -5.87 -1.52 -11.52
C LEU A 85 -6.97 -2.03 -10.61
N LEU A 86 -7.81 -1.13 -10.11
CA LEU A 86 -8.95 -1.47 -9.28
C LEU A 86 -10.01 -0.37 -9.30
N THR A 87 -11.26 -0.72 -8.98
CA THR A 87 -12.32 0.27 -8.87
C THR A 87 -12.16 1.10 -7.60
N PHE A 88 -12.81 2.27 -7.57
CA PHE A 88 -12.83 3.12 -6.38
C PHE A 88 -13.39 2.36 -5.16
N ASP A 89 -14.45 1.59 -5.37
CA ASP A 89 -15.11 0.81 -4.31
C ASP A 89 -14.19 -0.27 -3.73
N MET A 90 -13.41 -0.95 -4.58
CA MET A 90 -12.39 -1.89 -4.10
C MET A 90 -11.35 -1.16 -3.26
N TYR A 91 -10.86 0.00 -3.72
CA TYR A 91 -9.86 0.78 -3.00
C TYR A 91 -10.38 1.20 -1.60
N LYS A 92 -11.62 1.70 -1.53
CA LYS A 92 -12.28 2.04 -0.25
C LYS A 92 -12.48 0.82 0.65
N THR A 93 -12.91 -0.31 0.10
CA THR A 93 -13.09 -1.56 0.85
C THR A 93 -11.80 -2.04 1.52
N LEU A 94 -10.66 -1.83 0.86
CA LEU A 94 -9.34 -2.15 1.40
C LEU A 94 -8.81 -1.10 2.38
N ASN A 95 -9.52 0.00 2.58
CA ASN A 95 -8.99 1.21 3.19
C ASN A 95 -7.67 1.65 2.53
N GLY A 96 -7.53 1.51 1.20
CA GLY A 96 -6.34 1.90 0.44
C GLY A 96 -5.01 1.31 0.95
N PHE A 97 -3.93 2.03 0.66
CA PHE A 97 -2.59 1.66 1.12
C PHE A 97 -2.36 2.03 2.59
N SER A 98 -1.48 1.29 3.27
CA SER A 98 -0.94 1.68 4.58
C SER A 98 -0.17 3.01 4.51
N ASN A 99 -0.37 3.89 5.50
CA ASN A 99 0.34 5.18 5.58
C ASN A 99 1.68 5.09 6.33
N LEU A 100 2.06 3.90 6.80
CA LEU A 100 3.18 3.69 7.73
C LEU A 100 4.48 3.25 7.04
N TYR A 101 4.46 2.98 5.73
CA TYR A 101 5.65 2.56 4.99
C TYR A 101 6.49 3.74 4.54
N TRP A 102 7.60 3.96 5.26
CA TRP A 102 8.60 4.99 4.97
C TRP A 102 9.88 4.38 4.42
N GLY A 103 10.15 4.64 3.14
CA GLY A 103 11.23 4.03 2.36
C GLY A 103 10.76 2.77 1.66
N TRP A 104 11.71 2.06 1.05
CA TRP A 104 11.43 0.96 0.13
C TRP A 104 10.99 -0.33 0.86
N GLY A 105 9.86 -0.88 0.42
CA GLY A 105 9.47 -2.27 0.58
C GLY A 105 8.39 -2.55 1.62
N GLY A 106 7.45 -3.40 1.22
CA GLY A 106 6.41 -4.02 2.06
C GLY A 106 5.05 -3.33 1.99
N GLU A 107 4.93 -2.16 1.35
CA GLU A 107 3.66 -1.45 1.15
C GLU A 107 2.74 -2.17 0.16
N ASP A 108 3.28 -2.63 -0.97
CA ASP A 108 2.55 -3.44 -1.96
C ASP A 108 2.14 -4.80 -1.35
N ASP A 109 3.01 -5.40 -0.53
CA ASP A 109 2.71 -6.64 0.21
C ASP A 109 1.60 -6.45 1.25
N ASP A 110 1.58 -5.32 1.98
CA ASP A 110 0.50 -5.00 2.92
C ASP A 110 -0.84 -4.91 2.21
N LEU A 111 -0.89 -4.21 1.07
CA LEU A 111 -2.10 -4.13 0.26
C LEU A 111 -2.53 -5.52 -0.27
N ALA A 112 -1.58 -6.39 -0.64
CA ALA A 112 -1.89 -7.76 -1.02
C ALA A 112 -2.52 -8.56 0.13
N LEU A 113 -2.04 -8.39 1.36
CA LEU A 113 -2.65 -9.00 2.55
C LEU A 113 -4.07 -8.48 2.80
N ARG A 114 -4.33 -7.19 2.56
CA ARG A 114 -5.68 -6.61 2.64
C ARG A 114 -6.62 -7.21 1.59
N LEU A 115 -6.14 -7.42 0.37
CA LEU A 115 -6.91 -8.10 -0.69
C LEU A 115 -7.32 -9.51 -0.28
N ILE A 116 -6.37 -10.28 0.27
CA ILE A 116 -6.63 -11.64 0.78
C ILE A 116 -7.66 -11.60 1.91
N GLN A 117 -7.54 -10.67 2.86
CA GLN A 117 -8.49 -10.49 3.96
C GLN A 117 -9.91 -10.21 3.45
N GLN A 118 -10.04 -9.43 2.37
CA GLN A 118 -11.31 -9.11 1.71
C GLN A 118 -11.74 -10.16 0.66
N ARG A 119 -11.02 -11.29 0.56
CA ARG A 119 -11.30 -12.39 -0.38
C ARG A 119 -11.36 -11.94 -1.85
N MET A 120 -10.55 -10.94 -2.20
CA MET A 120 -10.41 -10.45 -3.57
C MET A 120 -9.28 -11.20 -4.29
N CYS A 121 -9.63 -11.94 -5.34
CA CYS A 121 -8.65 -12.55 -6.23
C CYS A 121 -7.96 -11.47 -7.08
N ILE A 122 -6.76 -11.76 -7.59
CA ILE A 122 -6.05 -10.86 -8.51
C ILE A 122 -6.14 -11.43 -9.92
N VAL A 123 -6.64 -10.63 -10.86
CA VAL A 123 -6.66 -10.95 -12.28
C VAL A 123 -5.32 -10.52 -12.89
N ARG A 124 -4.73 -11.38 -13.74
CA ARG A 124 -3.49 -11.08 -14.46
C ARG A 124 -3.67 -11.39 -15.95
N PRO A 125 -3.18 -10.53 -16.86
CA PRO A 125 -3.07 -10.88 -18.27
C PRO A 125 -2.12 -12.07 -18.46
N ILE A 126 -2.16 -12.66 -19.66
CA ILE A 126 -1.14 -13.64 -20.07
C ILE A 126 0.25 -13.01 -20.02
N TYR A 127 1.26 -13.82 -19.75
CA TYR A 127 2.60 -13.36 -19.39
C TYR A 127 3.28 -12.52 -20.48
N GLU A 128 2.96 -12.79 -21.74
CA GLU A 128 3.54 -12.14 -22.92
C GLU A 128 3.10 -10.68 -23.04
N LEU A 129 1.84 -10.39 -22.69
CA LEU A 129 1.30 -9.02 -22.70
C LEU A 129 1.71 -8.23 -21.44
N ALA A 130 2.00 -8.92 -20.35
CA ALA A 130 2.25 -8.33 -19.04
C ALA A 130 3.74 -8.01 -18.76
N ILE A 131 4.51 -7.70 -19.80
CA ILE A 131 5.93 -7.35 -19.71
C ILE A 131 6.08 -5.83 -19.71
N TYR A 132 6.89 -5.34 -18.77
CA TYR A 132 7.25 -3.93 -18.65
C TYR A 132 8.75 -3.74 -18.75
N THR A 133 9.16 -2.68 -19.43
CA THR A 133 10.52 -2.16 -19.34
C THR A 133 10.61 -1.20 -18.15
N GLY A 134 11.56 -1.47 -17.23
CA GLY A 134 11.88 -0.62 -16.09
C GLY A 134 13.02 0.34 -16.39
N LEU A 135 12.77 1.63 -16.22
CA LEU A 135 13.78 2.68 -16.35
C LEU A 135 14.82 2.58 -15.22
N PRO A 136 16.11 2.82 -15.48
CA PRO A 136 17.14 2.76 -14.45
C PRO A 136 16.91 3.79 -13.34
N HIS A 137 16.95 3.35 -12.08
CA HIS A 137 16.86 4.25 -10.93
C HIS A 137 17.68 3.76 -9.74
N PRO A 138 18.18 4.64 -8.86
CA PRO A 138 18.76 4.24 -7.60
C PRO A 138 17.68 3.61 -6.71
N ARG A 139 18.07 2.64 -5.87
CA ARG A 139 17.16 2.09 -4.85
C ARG A 139 17.13 3.02 -3.65
N GLY A 140 15.91 3.34 -3.20
CA GLY A 140 15.71 4.09 -1.97
C GLY A 140 16.14 3.33 -0.71
N PRO A 141 16.27 4.01 0.44
CA PRO A 141 16.59 3.36 1.70
C PRO A 141 15.48 2.39 2.08
N ARG A 142 15.86 1.15 2.44
CA ARG A 142 14.92 0.11 2.88
C ARG A 142 14.16 0.55 4.13
N ASN A 143 12.88 0.17 4.20
CA ASN A 143 12.12 0.27 5.44
C ASN A 143 12.52 -0.90 6.36
N ASN A 144 13.15 -0.59 7.50
CA ASN A 144 13.57 -1.60 8.48
C ASN A 144 12.40 -2.14 9.31
N ALA A 145 11.29 -1.41 9.40
CA ALA A 145 10.10 -1.81 10.14
C ALA A 145 9.13 -2.67 9.30
N ARG A 146 9.40 -2.89 8.00
CA ARG A 146 8.44 -3.52 7.07
C ARG A 146 7.90 -4.87 7.54
N PHE A 147 8.74 -5.73 8.10
CA PHE A 147 8.29 -7.04 8.56
C PHE A 147 7.37 -6.92 9.78
N GLY A 148 7.67 -6.01 10.71
CA GLY A 148 6.78 -5.73 11.85
C GLY A 148 5.45 -5.12 11.40
N LEU A 149 5.46 -4.25 10.39
CA LEU A 149 4.23 -3.69 9.82
C LEU A 149 3.37 -4.76 9.13
N LEU A 150 4.01 -5.67 8.39
CA LEU A 150 3.34 -6.77 7.68
C LEU A 150 2.66 -7.75 8.63
N THR A 151 3.32 -8.13 9.73
CA THR A 151 2.72 -9.02 10.76
C THR A 151 1.37 -8.52 11.26
N TRP A 152 1.18 -7.19 11.30
CA TRP A 152 -0.03 -6.56 11.81
C TRP A 152 -0.88 -5.88 10.73
N SER A 153 -0.62 -6.15 9.44
CA SER A 153 -1.31 -5.49 8.31
C SER A 153 -2.84 -5.60 8.43
N THR A 154 -3.37 -6.81 8.58
CA THR A 154 -4.82 -7.05 8.61
C THR A 154 -5.50 -6.46 9.85
N LEU A 155 -4.83 -6.42 11.00
CA LEU A 155 -5.37 -5.78 12.21
C LEU A 155 -5.46 -4.26 12.09
N ARG A 156 -4.59 -3.66 11.27
CA ARG A 156 -4.56 -2.21 11.05
C ARG A 156 -5.47 -1.74 9.93
N LEU A 157 -6.17 -2.65 9.23
CA LEU A 157 -6.99 -2.32 8.07
C LEU A 157 -7.97 -1.17 8.36
N HIS A 158 -8.60 -1.13 9.54
CA HIS A 158 -9.57 -0.09 9.88
C HIS A 158 -8.97 1.19 10.47
N THR A 159 -7.72 1.15 10.95
CA THR A 159 -7.08 2.25 11.69
C THR A 159 -5.93 2.89 10.93
N ASP A 160 -5.46 2.28 9.85
CA ASP A 160 -4.43 2.81 8.97
C ASP A 160 -4.76 2.58 7.50
N GLY A 161 -5.07 3.67 6.81
CA GLY A 161 -5.27 3.66 5.38
C GLY A 161 -5.87 4.95 4.83
N TYR A 162 -6.59 4.80 3.72
CA TYR A 162 -7.26 5.87 3.00
C TYR A 162 -8.13 6.78 3.89
N ALA A 163 -8.92 6.20 4.79
CA ALA A 163 -9.84 6.93 5.66
C ALA A 163 -9.15 7.92 6.60
N GLN A 164 -7.85 7.76 6.85
CA GLN A 164 -7.06 8.65 7.72
C GLN A 164 -6.24 9.68 6.93
N ILE A 165 -6.28 9.67 5.59
CA ILE A 165 -5.28 10.43 4.82
C ILE A 165 -5.39 11.95 4.98
N GLU A 166 -6.60 12.48 5.13
CA GLU A 166 -6.84 13.93 5.20
C GLU A 166 -6.16 14.61 6.38
N SER A 167 -5.96 13.90 7.49
CA SER A 167 -5.25 14.42 8.66
C SER A 167 -3.73 14.18 8.59
N LEU A 168 -3.25 13.37 7.65
CA LEU A 168 -1.86 12.93 7.57
C LEU A 168 -1.06 13.63 6.46
N THR A 169 -1.74 14.26 5.50
CA THR A 169 -1.09 14.95 4.38
C THR A 169 -1.75 16.28 4.09
N ARG A 170 -1.03 17.15 3.38
CA ARG A 170 -1.53 18.43 2.91
C ARG A 170 -1.11 18.66 1.47
N ILE A 171 -2.04 19.04 0.60
CA ILE A 171 -1.70 19.51 -0.75
C ILE A 171 -1.15 20.93 -0.61
N ILE A 172 0.09 21.15 -1.05
CA ILE A 172 0.79 22.44 -1.00
C ILE A 172 0.50 23.24 -2.28
N ASP A 173 0.50 22.55 -3.42
CA ASP A 173 0.37 23.18 -4.73
C ASP A 173 -0.24 22.21 -5.73
N ILE A 174 -0.97 22.76 -6.70
CA ILE A 174 -1.62 22.02 -7.79
C ILE A 174 -1.24 22.70 -9.10
N HIS A 175 -0.59 21.94 -9.98
CA HIS A 175 -0.21 22.43 -11.30
C HIS A 175 -0.84 21.55 -12.39
N GLN A 176 -1.69 22.15 -13.23
CA GLN A 176 -2.39 21.45 -14.30
C GLN A 176 -1.77 21.79 -15.66
N THR A 177 -1.53 20.76 -16.46
CA THR A 177 -1.18 20.85 -17.87
C THR A 177 -2.34 20.30 -18.72
N LEU A 178 -2.18 20.31 -20.05
CA LEU A 178 -3.18 19.73 -20.96
C LEU A 178 -3.38 18.22 -20.76
N THR A 179 -2.39 17.51 -20.21
CA THR A 179 -2.38 16.04 -20.14
C THR A 179 -2.22 15.49 -18.72
N VAL A 180 -1.71 16.30 -17.78
CA VAL A 180 -1.37 15.83 -16.43
C VAL A 180 -1.73 16.89 -15.39
N THR A 181 -2.30 16.44 -14.26
CA THR A 181 -2.41 17.24 -13.04
C THR A 181 -1.34 16.79 -12.06
N TYR A 182 -0.45 17.70 -11.67
CA TYR A 182 0.57 17.50 -10.66
C TYR A 182 0.09 17.99 -9.30
N LEU A 183 0.18 17.13 -8.30
CA LEU A 183 -0.09 17.47 -6.90
C LEU A 183 1.22 17.50 -6.12
N LYS A 184 1.57 18.65 -5.55
CA LYS A 184 2.70 18.77 -4.63
C LYS A 184 2.20 18.58 -3.21
N LEU A 185 2.73 17.59 -2.50
CA LEU A 185 2.22 17.16 -1.20
C LEU A 185 3.24 17.39 -0.08
N ASP A 186 2.77 17.90 1.06
CA ASP A 186 3.38 17.68 2.35
C ASP A 186 2.86 16.35 2.89
N VAL A 187 3.71 15.33 2.85
CA VAL A 187 3.34 13.97 3.29
C VAL A 187 3.49 13.76 4.79
N ASN A 188 3.94 14.77 5.55
CA ASN A 188 4.04 14.72 7.01
C ASN A 188 4.01 16.13 7.63
N PRO A 189 2.89 16.85 7.49
CA PRO A 189 2.77 18.24 7.92
C PRO A 189 2.91 18.40 9.45
N ASP A 190 2.44 17.39 10.19
CA ASP A 190 2.57 17.33 11.64
C ASP A 190 3.82 16.51 12.00
N LYS A 191 4.98 17.18 12.01
CA LYS A 191 6.28 16.59 12.38
C LYS A 191 6.32 15.92 13.76
N THR A 192 5.25 16.03 14.56
CA THR A 192 5.09 15.43 15.90
C THR A 192 4.95 13.91 15.87
N LEU A 193 4.51 13.30 14.77
CA LEU A 193 4.40 11.83 14.64
C LEU A 193 5.77 11.13 14.56
N ASN A 194 6.85 11.86 14.24
CA ASN A 194 8.21 11.30 14.18
C ASN A 194 8.88 11.11 15.55
N LYS A 195 8.25 11.54 16.66
CA LYS A 195 8.77 11.26 18.02
C LYS A 195 8.42 9.85 18.53
N GLN A 196 7.58 9.08 17.84
CA GLN A 196 7.19 7.73 18.28
C GLN A 196 7.80 6.58 17.46
N SER A 197 8.57 6.88 16.40
CA SER A 197 9.27 5.86 15.59
C SER A 197 10.65 5.48 16.11
N SER A 198 11.01 5.87 17.34
CA SER A 198 12.12 5.27 18.11
C SER A 198 11.53 4.43 19.26
N MET A 199 11.40 3.12 19.05
CA MET A 199 11.32 2.08 20.10
C MET A 199 10.28 2.23 21.24
N GLY A 200 9.21 3.02 21.09
CA GLY A 200 8.35 3.38 22.23
C GLY A 200 7.04 2.60 22.45
N ASN A 201 6.44 1.99 21.42
CA ASN A 201 5.01 1.59 21.53
C ASN A 201 4.67 0.15 21.15
N ILE A 202 5.65 -0.71 20.85
CA ILE A 202 5.37 -2.14 20.69
C ILE A 202 5.23 -2.82 22.06
N SER A 203 5.98 -2.38 23.08
CA SER A 203 5.86 -2.91 24.45
C SER A 203 4.54 -2.55 25.12
N SER A 204 4.00 -1.35 24.88
CA SER A 204 2.69 -0.94 25.43
C SER A 204 1.55 -1.72 24.79
N LEU A 205 1.54 -1.89 23.46
CA LEU A 205 0.56 -2.71 22.76
C LEU A 205 0.63 -4.19 23.18
N LEU A 206 1.83 -4.75 23.29
CA LEU A 206 2.04 -6.14 23.73
C LEU A 206 1.61 -6.33 25.19
N ASN A 207 1.83 -5.35 26.07
CA ASN A 207 1.36 -5.41 27.45
C ASN A 207 -0.17 -5.32 27.54
N THR A 208 -0.82 -4.45 26.75
CA THR A 208 -2.29 -4.37 26.73
C THR A 208 -2.91 -5.67 26.18
N ILE A 209 -2.31 -6.28 25.17
CA ILE A 209 -2.77 -7.57 24.62
C ILE A 209 -2.52 -8.71 25.63
N ASN A 210 -1.36 -8.75 26.30
CA ASN A 210 -1.06 -9.77 27.32
C ASN A 210 -1.99 -9.65 28.54
N VAL A 211 -2.29 -8.43 28.99
CA VAL A 211 -3.22 -8.19 30.10
C VAL A 211 -4.65 -8.64 29.74
N ASN A 212 -5.09 -8.40 28.50
CA ASN A 212 -6.40 -8.85 28.04
C ASN A 212 -6.48 -10.36 27.79
N MET A 213 -5.40 -11.01 27.35
CA MET A 213 -5.37 -12.48 27.26
C MET A 213 -5.33 -13.14 28.65
N THR A 214 -4.54 -12.61 29.61
CA THR A 214 -4.52 -13.18 30.97
C THR A 214 -5.82 -12.96 31.74
N SER A 215 -6.54 -11.85 31.54
CA SER A 215 -7.86 -11.63 32.16
C SER A 215 -8.94 -12.53 31.55
N THR A 216 -8.91 -12.75 30.23
CA THR A 216 -9.86 -13.63 29.53
C THR A 216 -9.60 -15.10 29.87
N ILE A 217 -8.34 -15.54 29.92
CA ILE A 217 -7.98 -16.92 30.31
C ILE A 217 -8.29 -17.18 31.79
N LYS A 218 -8.05 -16.23 32.70
CA LYS A 218 -8.43 -16.38 34.13
C LYS A 218 -9.95 -16.46 34.32
N THR A 219 -10.73 -15.70 33.55
CA THR A 219 -12.20 -15.76 33.62
C THR A 219 -12.73 -17.09 33.10
N ILE A 220 -12.18 -17.61 31.98
CA ILE A 220 -12.59 -18.90 31.39
C ILE A 220 -12.25 -20.08 32.32
N ILE A 221 -11.06 -20.07 32.94
CA ILE A 221 -10.65 -21.13 33.88
C ILE A 221 -11.54 -21.13 35.13
N ARG A 222 -11.92 -19.95 35.66
CA ARG A 222 -12.78 -19.84 36.85
C ARG A 222 -14.23 -20.24 36.58
N THR A 223 -14.76 -20.04 35.37
CA THR A 223 -16.10 -20.52 35.00
C THR A 223 -16.16 -22.03 34.77
N LYS A 224 -15.05 -22.70 34.41
CA LYS A 224 -15.01 -24.16 34.28
C LYS A 224 -14.95 -24.88 35.64
N THR A 225 -14.30 -24.29 36.64
CA THR A 225 -14.18 -24.92 37.98
C THR A 225 -15.45 -24.86 38.82
N ILE A 226 -16.42 -24.01 38.48
CA ILE A 226 -17.69 -23.84 39.24
C ILE A 226 -18.83 -24.71 38.67
N LYS A 227 -18.63 -25.35 37.50
CA LYS A 227 -19.64 -26.20 36.86
C LYS A 227 -19.42 -27.71 37.03
N GLU A 228 -18.40 -28.13 37.80
CA GLU A 228 -18.09 -29.54 38.08
C GLU A 228 -18.00 -29.82 39.60
N SER A 229 -18.87 -29.20 40.40
CA SER A 229 -19.11 -29.55 41.80
C SER A 229 -20.58 -29.82 42.07
#